data_AF-A0A2E0GVL0-F1
#
_entry.id   AF-A0A2E0GVL0-F1
#
_cell.length_a   1.000
_cell.length_b   1.000
_cell.length_c   1.000
_cell.angle_alpha   90.00
_cell.angle_beta   90.00
_cell.angle_gamma   90.00
#
_symmetry.space_group_name_H-M   'P 1'
#
loop_
_entity.id
_entity.type
_entity.pdbx_description
1 polymer ?
#
loop_
_entity_poly.entity_id
_entity_poly.type
_entity_poly.pdbx_seq_one_letter_code
_entity_poly.pdbx_strand_id
1 'polypeptide(L)'
;MRIHIVGIAGTFMAGVALIARELGCQVSGCDDQIYPPMSDVLATAGIEVTTGYDVSQLSQEDDWVIIGNAYSRGHPYVEAILNGGYRYCSGPEWLAQHVLCHQHVLAVSGTHGKTTTSSLLAWLLESAGLSPSFLIGGAPKNFSQPARWKNSRHFVIEADEYDTAFFDKRSKFVHYRPDVLVMNNLEFDHADIFPDLS
;
A
#
# COMPACT_ATOMS: atom_id res chain seq x y z
N MET A 1 -4.54 -7.70 -15.70
CA MET A 1 -3.43 -6.77 -15.42
C MET A 1 -2.33 -7.53 -14.72
N ARG A 2 -1.08 -7.35 -15.13
CA ARG A 2 0.12 -7.89 -14.50
C ARG A 2 0.82 -6.77 -13.76
N ILE A 3 1.08 -6.98 -12.47
CA ILE A 3 1.81 -6.02 -11.66
C ILE A 3 3.00 -6.70 -10.99
N HIS A 4 4.11 -5.98 -10.96
CA HIS A 4 5.30 -6.37 -10.22
C HIS A 4 5.57 -5.35 -9.11
N ILE A 5 5.74 -5.81 -7.88
CA ILE A 5 5.90 -4.92 -6.71
C ILE A 5 7.31 -5.03 -6.13
N VAL A 6 8.01 -3.90 -6.06
CA VAL A 6 9.35 -3.78 -5.44
C VAL A 6 9.19 -3.34 -3.98
N GLY A 7 9.71 -4.15 -3.05
CA GLY A 7 9.48 -3.97 -1.61
C GLY A 7 8.15 -4.52 -1.13
N ILE A 8 7.73 -5.65 -1.69
CA ILE A 8 6.40 -6.21 -1.46
C ILE A 8 6.19 -6.71 -0.02
N ALA A 9 7.24 -6.95 0.76
CA ALA A 9 7.11 -7.45 2.14
C ALA A 9 6.75 -6.35 3.15
N GLY A 10 6.83 -5.07 2.78
CA GLY A 10 6.35 -3.97 3.62
C GLY A 10 4.84 -4.01 3.82
N THR A 11 4.34 -3.68 5.02
CA THR A 11 2.91 -3.85 5.37
C THR A 11 1.95 -3.19 4.38
N PHE A 12 2.24 -1.96 3.98
CA PHE A 12 1.43 -1.25 2.99
C PHE A 12 1.50 -1.92 1.61
N MET A 13 2.71 -2.28 1.15
CA MET A 13 2.92 -2.85 -0.18
C MET A 13 2.31 -4.25 -0.30
N ALA A 14 2.41 -5.07 0.73
CA ALA A 14 1.70 -6.34 0.79
C ALA A 14 0.18 -6.13 0.80
N GLY A 15 -0.32 -5.10 1.49
CA GLY A 15 -1.74 -4.73 1.43
C GLY A 15 -2.20 -4.38 0.01
N VAL A 16 -1.40 -3.61 -0.73
CA VAL A 16 -1.63 -3.32 -2.16
C VAL A 16 -1.62 -4.62 -2.97
N ALA A 17 -0.67 -5.52 -2.72
CA ALA A 17 -0.55 -6.81 -3.40
C ALA A 17 -1.79 -7.68 -3.19
N LEU A 18 -2.29 -7.79 -1.95
CA LEU A 18 -3.50 -8.54 -1.59
C LEU A 18 -4.73 -7.99 -2.32
N ILE A 19 -4.93 -6.66 -2.27
CA ILE A 19 -6.05 -6.01 -2.96
C ILE A 19 -5.97 -6.22 -4.47
N ALA A 20 -4.77 -6.10 -5.05
CA ALA A 20 -4.57 -6.36 -6.48
C ALA A 20 -4.89 -7.80 -6.87
N ARG A 21 -4.53 -8.79 -6.05
CA ARG A 21 -4.93 -10.19 -6.25
C ARG A 21 -6.45 -10.36 -6.21
N GLU A 22 -7.11 -9.77 -5.23
CA GLU A 22 -8.57 -9.84 -5.09
C GLU A 22 -9.31 -9.11 -6.23
N LEU A 23 -8.67 -8.13 -6.88
CA LEU A 23 -9.12 -7.51 -8.13
C LEU A 23 -8.89 -8.39 -9.38
N GLY A 24 -8.26 -9.55 -9.23
CA GLY A 24 -7.96 -10.47 -10.33
C GLY A 24 -6.65 -10.15 -11.07
N CYS A 25 -5.77 -9.32 -10.52
CA CYS A 25 -4.46 -9.06 -11.10
C CYS A 25 -3.53 -10.28 -10.93
N GLN A 26 -2.64 -10.47 -11.90
CA GLN A 26 -1.46 -11.31 -11.70
C GLN A 26 -0.44 -10.45 -10.96
N VAL A 27 -0.04 -10.88 -9.77
CA VAL A 27 0.85 -10.11 -8.89
C VAL A 27 2.09 -10.93 -8.64
N SER A 28 3.24 -10.33 -8.91
CA SER A 28 4.54 -10.80 -8.47
C SER A 28 5.24 -9.69 -7.69
N GLY A 29 6.34 -10.01 -7.02
CA GLY A 29 7.18 -8.99 -6.41
C GLY A 29 8.52 -9.50 -5.93
N CYS A 30 9.31 -8.55 -5.45
CA CYS A 30 10.62 -8.80 -4.86
C CYS A 30 10.83 -8.00 -3.58
N ASP A 31 11.68 -8.53 -2.70
CA ASP A 31 12.14 -7.86 -1.49
C ASP A 31 13.50 -8.43 -1.04
N ASP A 32 14.23 -7.70 -0.20
CA ASP A 32 15.55 -8.11 0.31
C ASP A 32 15.45 -9.38 1.16
N GLN A 33 14.47 -9.41 2.07
CA GLN A 33 14.19 -10.52 2.95
C GLN A 33 12.69 -10.64 3.18
N ILE A 34 12.18 -11.86 3.11
CA ILE A 34 10.76 -12.14 3.28
C ILE A 34 10.63 -13.21 4.36
N TYR A 35 9.95 -12.86 5.45
CA TYR A 35 9.80 -13.72 6.62
C TYR A 35 8.37 -13.63 7.18
N PRO A 36 7.95 -14.61 8.01
CA PRO A 36 6.65 -14.57 8.65
C PRO A 36 6.47 -13.33 9.55
N PRO A 37 5.28 -12.72 9.59
CA PRO A 37 4.03 -13.23 9.02
C PRO A 37 3.83 -12.89 7.53
N MET A 38 4.63 -12.00 6.95
CA MET A 38 4.32 -11.48 5.62
C MET A 38 4.53 -12.51 4.50
N SER A 39 5.56 -13.36 4.62
CA SER A 39 5.75 -14.51 3.73
C SER A 39 4.48 -15.34 3.60
N ASP A 40 3.85 -15.64 4.74
CA ASP A 40 2.73 -16.56 4.83
C ASP A 40 1.45 -15.91 4.29
N VAL A 41 1.27 -14.61 4.56
CA VAL A 41 0.18 -13.80 4.02
C VAL A 41 0.23 -13.77 2.49
N LEU A 42 1.39 -13.44 1.91
CA LEU A 42 1.55 -13.37 0.45
C LEU A 42 1.42 -14.75 -0.21
N ALA A 43 2.02 -15.79 0.40
CA ALA A 43 1.91 -17.16 -0.10
C ALA A 43 0.46 -17.68 -0.06
N THR A 44 -0.29 -17.40 1.02
CA THR A 44 -1.71 -17.78 1.14
C THR A 44 -2.58 -17.11 0.08
N ALA A 45 -2.24 -15.89 -0.33
CA ALA A 45 -2.90 -15.18 -1.43
C ALA A 45 -2.45 -15.64 -2.84
N GLY A 46 -1.54 -16.63 -2.91
CA GLY A 46 -0.97 -17.13 -4.16
C GLY A 46 -0.20 -16.05 -4.92
N ILE A 47 0.55 -15.20 -4.21
CA ILE A 47 1.42 -14.18 -4.77
C ILE A 47 2.83 -14.75 -4.86
N GLU A 48 3.43 -14.67 -6.05
CA GLU A 48 4.81 -15.09 -6.25
C GLU A 48 5.75 -13.98 -5.76
N VAL A 49 6.64 -14.35 -4.83
CA VAL A 49 7.63 -13.41 -4.28
C VAL A 49 9.02 -13.99 -4.43
N THR A 50 9.92 -13.18 -4.96
CA THR A 50 11.34 -13.52 -5.15
C THR A 50 12.21 -12.73 -4.17
N THR A 51 13.24 -13.39 -3.63
CA THR A 51 14.19 -12.73 -2.73
C THR A 51 15.30 -12.06 -3.54
N GLY A 52 15.64 -10.82 -3.19
CA GLY A 52 16.64 -10.01 -3.87
C GLY A 52 16.17 -9.46 -5.21
N TYR A 53 17.04 -8.68 -5.85
CA TYR A 53 16.70 -7.86 -7.02
C TYR A 53 17.51 -8.27 -8.25
N ASP A 54 16.99 -9.24 -9.01
CA ASP A 54 17.58 -9.65 -10.28
C ASP A 54 16.76 -9.11 -11.45
N VAL A 55 17.40 -8.39 -12.39
CA VAL A 55 16.74 -7.76 -13.54
C VAL A 55 15.91 -8.75 -14.38
N SER A 56 16.25 -10.04 -14.37
CA SER A 56 15.46 -11.09 -15.02
C SER A 56 14.06 -11.28 -14.45
N GLN A 57 13.79 -10.75 -13.25
CA GLN A 57 12.45 -10.72 -12.63
C GLN A 57 11.52 -9.69 -13.29
N LEU A 58 12.07 -8.67 -13.97
CA LEU A 58 11.28 -7.63 -14.63
C LEU A 58 10.78 -8.12 -15.99
N SER A 59 9.47 -7.96 -16.26
CA SER A 59 8.89 -8.30 -17.56
C SER A 59 8.34 -7.08 -18.27
N GLN A 60 8.60 -6.96 -19.58
CA GLN A 60 7.97 -5.95 -20.44
C GLN A 60 6.47 -6.22 -20.65
N GLU A 61 5.98 -7.38 -20.22
CA GLU A 61 4.55 -7.70 -20.19
C GLU A 61 3.84 -7.15 -18.94
N ASP A 62 4.59 -6.63 -17.95
CA ASP A 62 3.99 -6.07 -16.75
C ASP A 62 3.36 -4.71 -17.07
N ASP A 63 2.07 -4.56 -16.76
CA ASP A 63 1.35 -3.32 -16.98
C ASP A 63 1.83 -2.21 -16.03
N TRP A 64 2.30 -2.58 -14.83
CA TRP A 64 2.85 -1.68 -13.83
C TRP A 64 3.94 -2.33 -12.98
N VAL A 65 5.04 -1.60 -12.80
CA VAL A 65 6.01 -1.83 -11.73
C VAL A 65 5.71 -0.86 -10.59
N ILE A 66 5.28 -1.38 -9.44
CA ILE A 66 4.95 -0.57 -8.26
C ILE A 66 6.16 -0.51 -7.34
N ILE A 67 6.70 0.69 -7.13
CA ILE A 67 7.93 0.89 -6.35
C ILE A 67 7.58 1.35 -4.93
N GLY A 68 8.04 0.59 -3.93
CA GLY A 68 7.93 0.95 -2.52
C GLY A 68 8.79 2.17 -2.13
N ASN A 69 8.46 2.80 -1.01
CA ASN A 69 9.11 4.05 -0.58
C ASN A 69 10.58 3.90 -0.13
N ALA A 70 11.03 2.68 0.19
CA ALA A 70 12.39 2.41 0.64
C ALA A 70 13.44 2.48 -0.48
N TYR A 71 13.02 2.50 -1.75
CA TYR A 71 13.93 2.46 -2.90
C TYR A 71 14.11 3.83 -3.53
N SER A 72 15.32 4.09 -4.00
CA SER A 72 15.69 5.37 -4.62
C SER A 72 16.71 5.18 -5.75
N ARG A 73 17.03 6.28 -6.45
CA ARG A 73 18.07 6.31 -7.49
C ARG A 73 19.41 5.80 -6.95
N GLY A 74 20.18 5.17 -7.83
CA GLY A 74 21.43 4.50 -7.49
C GLY A 74 21.25 3.04 -7.08
N HIS A 75 20.03 2.61 -6.73
CA HIS A 75 19.73 1.19 -6.56
C HIS A 75 19.71 0.50 -7.94
N PRO A 76 20.53 -0.55 -8.19
CA PRO A 76 20.68 -1.14 -9.52
C PRO A 76 19.36 -1.58 -10.16
N TYR A 77 18.45 -2.12 -9.36
CA TYR A 77 17.12 -2.55 -9.82
C TYR A 77 16.22 -1.37 -10.22
N VAL A 78 16.29 -0.25 -9.48
CA VAL A 78 15.55 0.96 -9.83
C VAL A 78 16.10 1.56 -11.12
N GLU A 79 17.42 1.62 -11.26
CA GLU A 79 18.02 2.09 -12.51
C GLU A 79 17.65 1.18 -13.69
N ALA A 80 17.54 -0.13 -13.49
CA ALA A 80 17.07 -1.05 -14.54
C ALA A 80 15.62 -0.77 -14.97
N ILE A 81 14.71 -0.53 -14.01
CA ILE A 81 13.32 -0.14 -14.29
C ILE A 81 13.27 1.18 -15.09
N LEU A 82 14.06 2.18 -14.69
CA LEU A 82 14.09 3.48 -15.34
C LEU A 82 14.69 3.40 -16.76
N ASN A 83 15.85 2.76 -16.90
CA ASN A 83 16.56 2.66 -18.17
C ASN A 83 15.83 1.74 -19.17
N GLY A 84 15.11 0.73 -18.67
CA GLY A 84 14.31 -0.17 -19.48
C GLY A 84 12.96 0.40 -19.93
N GLY A 85 12.63 1.64 -19.53
CA GLY A 85 11.39 2.31 -19.94
C GLY A 85 10.11 1.64 -19.42
N TYR A 86 10.21 0.89 -18.32
CA TYR A 86 9.06 0.22 -17.72
C TYR A 86 8.04 1.25 -17.23
N ARG A 87 6.76 0.90 -17.31
CA ARG A 87 5.70 1.72 -16.72
C ARG A 87 5.71 1.52 -15.21
N TYR A 88 6.05 2.55 -14.44
CA TYR A 88 6.14 2.46 -12.98
C TYR A 88 5.29 3.53 -12.28
N CYS A 89 4.86 3.23 -11.06
CA CYS A 89 4.15 4.16 -10.18
C CYS A 89 4.45 3.82 -8.71
N SER A 90 3.95 4.65 -7.79
CA SER A 90 3.99 4.35 -6.35
C SER A 90 2.79 3.49 -5.94
N GLY A 91 2.91 2.80 -4.80
CA GLY A 91 1.78 2.06 -4.23
C GLY A 91 0.54 2.94 -3.96
N PRO A 92 0.67 4.12 -3.32
CA PRO A 92 -0.44 5.06 -3.12
C PRO A 92 -1.07 5.55 -4.43
N GLU A 93 -0.26 5.83 -5.45
CA GLU A 93 -0.76 6.24 -6.77
C GLU A 93 -1.57 5.12 -7.43
N TRP A 94 -1.04 3.90 -7.44
CA TRP A 94 -1.74 2.76 -8.03
C TRP A 94 -3.08 2.52 -7.33
N LEU A 95 -3.09 2.55 -5.99
CA LEU A 95 -4.29 2.36 -5.19
C LEU A 95 -5.32 3.46 -5.47
N ALA A 96 -4.88 4.72 -5.57
CA ALA A 96 -5.75 5.84 -5.90
C ALA A 96 -6.38 5.69 -7.29
N GLN A 97 -5.61 5.28 -8.29
CA GLN A 97 -6.05 5.19 -9.69
C GLN A 97 -6.97 3.99 -9.96
N HIS A 98 -6.75 2.85 -9.30
CA HIS A 98 -7.41 1.58 -9.64
C HIS A 98 -8.42 1.12 -8.58
N VAL A 99 -8.36 1.66 -7.36
CA VAL A 99 -9.19 1.19 -6.24
C VAL A 99 -10.02 2.33 -5.67
N LEU A 100 -9.36 3.35 -5.11
CA LEU A 100 -10.01 4.38 -4.30
C LEU A 100 -10.90 5.31 -5.13
N CYS A 101 -10.55 5.56 -6.39
CA CYS A 101 -11.31 6.44 -7.30
C CYS A 101 -12.77 6.01 -7.52
N HIS A 102 -13.14 4.78 -7.15
CA HIS A 102 -14.48 4.23 -7.29
C HIS A 102 -15.20 4.01 -5.95
N GLN A 103 -14.58 4.39 -4.82
CA GLN A 103 -15.08 4.12 -3.49
C GLN A 103 -15.44 5.38 -2.71
N HIS A 104 -16.27 5.22 -1.69
CA HIS A 104 -16.44 6.19 -0.63
C HIS A 104 -15.34 5.97 0.41
N VAL A 105 -14.31 6.81 0.35
CA VAL A 105 -13.05 6.63 1.08
C VAL A 105 -13.14 7.27 2.47
N LEU A 106 -12.88 6.47 3.50
CA LEU A 106 -12.75 6.91 4.88
C LEU A 106 -11.27 6.79 5.30
N ALA A 107 -10.59 7.93 5.34
CA ALA A 107 -9.18 7.99 5.68
C ALA A 107 -8.97 8.36 7.15
N VAL A 108 -8.06 7.67 7.83
CA VAL A 108 -7.66 7.95 9.21
C VAL A 108 -6.23 8.46 9.25
N SER A 109 -6.04 9.71 9.65
CA SER A 109 -4.76 10.41 9.72
C SER A 109 -4.41 10.82 11.14
N GLY A 110 -3.15 11.20 11.36
CA GLY A 110 -2.64 11.78 12.61
C GLY A 110 -1.38 11.07 13.07
N THR A 111 -0.58 11.72 13.92
CA THR A 111 0.71 11.18 14.36
C THR A 111 0.55 9.82 15.05
N HIS A 112 -0.42 9.72 15.96
CA HIS A 112 -0.67 8.54 16.79
C HIS A 112 -2.04 7.91 16.54
N GLY A 113 -2.13 6.59 16.75
CA GLY A 113 -3.41 5.87 16.84
C GLY A 113 -4.12 5.59 15.52
N LYS A 114 -3.48 5.88 14.36
CA LYS A 114 -4.03 5.61 13.02
C LYS A 114 -4.53 4.17 12.90
N THR A 115 -3.69 3.20 13.20
CA THR A 115 -3.99 1.77 13.08
C THR A 115 -5.10 1.29 13.99
N THR A 116 -5.18 1.79 15.22
CA THR A 116 -6.25 1.44 16.14
C THR A 116 -7.58 2.02 15.66
N THR A 117 -7.60 3.30 15.29
CA THR A 117 -8.82 3.99 14.85
C THR A 117 -9.32 3.45 13.51
N SER A 118 -8.43 3.17 12.54
CA SER A 118 -8.79 2.54 11.26
C SER A 118 -9.37 1.13 11.46
N SER A 119 -8.77 0.33 12.35
CA SER A 119 -9.27 -1.00 12.72
C SER A 119 -10.67 -0.94 13.34
N LEU A 120 -10.90 -0.02 14.28
CA LEU A 120 -12.21 0.17 14.90
C LEU A 120 -13.25 0.64 13.88
N LEU A 121 -12.89 1.58 13.00
CA LEU A 121 -13.76 2.08 11.95
C LEU A 121 -14.18 0.96 10.98
N ALA A 122 -13.21 0.17 10.50
CA ALA A 122 -13.49 -0.99 9.65
C ALA A 122 -14.40 -2.01 10.36
N TRP A 123 -14.16 -2.27 11.65
CA TRP A 123 -14.99 -3.20 12.43
C TRP A 123 -16.42 -2.69 12.65
N LEU A 124 -16.61 -1.39 12.91
CA LEU A 124 -17.95 -0.79 13.04
C LEU A 124 -18.75 -0.93 11.74
N LEU A 125 -18.12 -0.65 10.59
CA LEU A 125 -18.74 -0.81 9.28
C LEU A 125 -19.08 -2.28 8.98
N GLU A 126 -18.19 -3.24 9.31
CA GLU A 126 -18.46 -4.68 9.17
C GLU A 126 -19.63 -5.10 10.07
N SER A 127 -19.64 -4.68 11.34
CA SER A 127 -20.69 -4.99 12.32
C SER A 127 -22.05 -4.43 11.93
N ALA A 128 -22.06 -3.30 11.20
CA ALA A 128 -23.26 -2.71 10.63
C ALA A 128 -23.71 -3.38 9.32
N GLY A 129 -23.03 -4.44 8.86
CA GLY A 129 -23.36 -5.17 7.63
C GLY A 129 -22.92 -4.47 6.34
N LEU A 130 -22.10 -3.42 6.42
CA LEU A 130 -21.66 -2.62 5.27
C LEU A 130 -20.47 -3.23 4.52
N SER A 131 -19.88 -4.31 5.06
CA SER A 131 -18.85 -5.14 4.43
C SER A 131 -17.67 -4.35 3.84
N PRO A 132 -17.01 -3.45 4.60
CA PRO A 132 -16.00 -2.55 4.04
C PRO A 132 -14.79 -3.28 3.45
N SER A 133 -14.21 -2.65 2.44
CA SER A 133 -12.85 -2.89 1.99
C SER A 133 -11.90 -2.03 2.83
N PHE A 134 -10.66 -2.47 3.02
CA PHE A 134 -9.71 -1.70 3.81
C PHE A 134 -8.25 -2.02 3.49
N LEU A 135 -7.37 -1.09 3.82
CA LEU A 135 -5.92 -1.27 3.89
C LEU A 135 -5.42 -0.63 5.19
N ILE A 136 -4.99 -1.46 6.14
CA ILE A 136 -4.59 -1.07 7.49
C ILE A 136 -3.12 -1.47 7.69
N GLY A 137 -2.33 -0.59 8.32
CA GLY A 137 -0.89 -0.75 8.57
C GLY A 137 -0.53 -1.81 9.62
N GLY A 138 -1.53 -2.54 10.12
CA GLY A 138 -1.39 -3.66 11.04
C GLY A 138 -2.48 -4.70 10.80
N ALA A 139 -2.44 -5.82 11.52
CA ALA A 139 -3.44 -6.89 11.41
C ALA A 139 -4.55 -6.70 12.46
N PRO A 140 -5.76 -6.24 12.08
CA PRO A 140 -6.85 -6.11 13.03
C PRO A 140 -7.32 -7.50 13.47
N LYS A 141 -7.45 -7.74 14.78
CA LYS A 141 -7.79 -9.07 15.32
C LYS A 141 -9.15 -9.62 14.88
N ASN A 142 -10.06 -8.73 14.48
CA ASN A 142 -11.38 -9.11 14.00
C ASN A 142 -11.40 -9.54 12.52
N PHE A 143 -10.28 -9.39 11.81
CA PHE A 143 -10.13 -9.77 10.41
C PHE A 143 -8.97 -10.76 10.25
N SER A 144 -8.99 -11.55 9.18
CA SER A 144 -7.94 -12.53 8.87
C SER A 144 -6.70 -11.92 8.21
N GLN A 145 -6.83 -10.71 7.65
CA GLN A 145 -5.80 -10.07 6.83
C GLN A 145 -5.76 -8.56 7.10
N PRO A 146 -4.60 -7.90 6.91
CA PRO A 146 -4.42 -6.45 7.11
C PRO A 146 -5.04 -5.61 5.98
N ALA A 147 -5.33 -6.22 4.84
CA ALA A 147 -6.03 -5.59 3.72
C ALA A 147 -7.08 -6.55 3.16
N ARG A 148 -8.15 -5.99 2.60
CA ARG A 148 -9.25 -6.76 2.01
C ARG A 148 -10.03 -5.91 1.02
N TRP A 149 -10.37 -6.50 -0.12
CA TRP A 149 -11.23 -5.97 -1.16
C TRP A 149 -12.50 -6.81 -1.24
N LYS A 150 -13.66 -6.17 -1.03
CA LYS A 150 -14.98 -6.80 -1.13
C LYS A 150 -15.85 -6.21 -2.24
N ASN A 151 -15.28 -5.34 -3.09
CA ASN A 151 -16.06 -4.54 -4.05
C ASN A 151 -17.25 -3.83 -3.37
N SER A 152 -17.00 -3.32 -2.15
CA SER A 152 -17.98 -2.66 -1.31
C SER A 152 -17.84 -1.16 -1.44
N ARG A 153 -18.95 -0.41 -1.36
CA ARG A 153 -18.95 1.06 -1.42
C ARG A 153 -17.91 1.74 -0.53
N HIS A 154 -17.65 1.21 0.67
CA HIS A 154 -16.79 1.86 1.67
C HIS A 154 -15.38 1.29 1.62
N PHE A 155 -14.38 2.18 1.62
CA PHE A 155 -12.97 1.82 1.74
C PHE A 155 -12.34 2.54 2.93
N VAL A 156 -11.80 1.79 3.91
CA VAL A 156 -11.10 2.36 5.07
C VAL A 156 -9.58 2.30 4.84
N ILE A 157 -8.89 3.42 5.01
CA ILE A 157 -7.44 3.48 4.80
C ILE A 157 -6.74 4.32 5.86
N GLU A 158 -5.51 3.94 6.21
CA GLU A 158 -4.62 4.80 6.98
C GLU A 158 -3.98 5.85 6.07
N ALA A 159 -4.26 7.12 6.38
CA ALA A 159 -3.67 8.29 5.76
C ALA A 159 -2.34 8.62 6.46
N ASP A 160 -1.30 7.97 5.97
CA ASP A 160 0.06 8.08 6.48
C ASP A 160 0.81 9.27 5.87
N GLU A 161 1.56 9.99 6.71
CA GLU A 161 2.22 11.26 6.40
C GLU A 161 3.56 11.10 5.68
N TYR A 162 4.13 9.89 5.66
CA TYR A 162 5.42 9.60 5.02
C TYR A 162 5.39 9.82 3.50
N ASP A 163 6.58 9.99 2.92
CA ASP A 163 6.80 10.05 1.48
C ASP A 163 6.13 8.90 0.72
N THR A 164 5.60 9.22 -0.46
CA THR A 164 4.94 8.28 -1.36
C THR A 164 5.94 7.36 -2.07
N ALA A 165 6.98 7.94 -2.67
CA ALA A 165 8.10 7.24 -3.31
C ALA A 165 9.26 8.21 -3.54
N PHE A 166 10.43 7.74 -4.00
CA PHE A 166 11.55 8.65 -4.29
C PHE A 166 11.24 9.72 -5.34
N PHE A 167 10.32 9.44 -6.27
CA PHE A 167 9.86 10.33 -7.33
C PHE A 167 8.59 11.13 -6.97
N ASP A 168 8.02 10.91 -5.78
CA ASP A 168 6.88 11.66 -5.27
C ASP A 168 7.02 11.89 -3.76
N LYS A 169 7.47 13.11 -3.42
CA LYS A 169 7.72 13.57 -2.05
C LYS A 169 6.47 14.08 -1.34
N ARG A 170 5.29 13.97 -1.95
CA ARG A 170 4.04 14.28 -1.26
C ARG A 170 3.67 13.12 -0.34
N SER A 171 3.05 13.44 0.79
CA SER A 171 2.49 12.44 1.70
C SER A 171 1.47 11.56 0.99
N LYS A 172 1.45 10.27 1.33
CA LYS A 172 0.59 9.25 0.68
C LYS A 172 -0.88 9.66 0.65
N PHE A 173 -1.36 10.29 1.71
CA PHE A 173 -2.77 10.69 1.84
C PHE A 173 -3.25 11.68 0.78
N VAL A 174 -2.36 12.44 0.14
CA VAL A 174 -2.72 13.37 -0.96
C VAL A 174 -3.31 12.60 -2.15
N HIS A 175 -2.93 11.34 -2.33
CA HIS A 175 -3.46 10.48 -3.38
C HIS A 175 -4.89 10.00 -3.09
N TYR A 176 -5.26 9.87 -1.82
CA TYR A 176 -6.45 9.09 -1.42
C TYR A 176 -7.78 9.81 -1.62
N ARG A 177 -7.78 11.15 -1.71
CA ARG A 177 -8.98 11.98 -1.93
C ARG A 177 -10.18 11.53 -1.07
N PRO A 178 -10.06 11.53 0.26
CA PRO A 178 -11.07 10.97 1.14
C PRO A 178 -12.40 11.74 1.08
N ASP A 179 -13.52 11.01 1.09
CA ASP A 179 -14.85 11.58 1.34
C ASP A 179 -15.04 11.91 2.82
N VAL A 180 -14.42 11.11 3.70
CA VAL A 180 -14.38 11.34 5.15
C VAL A 180 -12.93 11.25 5.63
N LEU A 181 -12.43 12.32 6.24
CA LEU A 181 -11.12 12.37 6.86
C LEU A 181 -11.25 12.46 8.37
N VAL A 182 -10.66 11.49 9.08
CA VAL A 182 -10.44 11.57 10.53
C VAL A 182 -9.04 12.13 10.76
N MET A 183 -8.96 13.26 11.47
CA MET A 183 -7.70 13.80 11.97
C MET A 183 -7.61 13.48 13.46
N ASN A 184 -6.82 12.46 13.81
CA ASN A 184 -6.81 11.92 15.16
C ASN A 184 -6.06 12.85 16.14
N ASN A 185 -4.89 13.33 15.73
CA ASN A 185 -4.01 14.24 16.45
C ASN A 185 -2.94 14.77 15.49
N LEU A 186 -2.21 15.81 15.88
CA LEU A 186 -1.10 16.37 15.10
C LEU A 186 0.00 16.83 16.05
N GLU A 187 1.12 16.10 16.02
CA GLU A 187 2.33 16.37 16.80
C GLU A 187 3.55 16.31 15.88
N PHE A 188 4.59 17.08 16.24
CA PHE A 188 5.86 17.07 15.52
C PHE A 188 6.72 15.88 15.97
N ASP A 189 6.58 14.75 15.26
CA ASP A 189 7.27 13.48 15.57
C ASP A 189 8.15 12.97 14.41
N HIS A 190 8.03 13.58 13.22
CA HIS A 190 8.75 13.19 11.99
C HIS A 190 9.73 14.28 11.53
N ALA A 191 10.66 14.66 12.42
CA ALA A 191 11.66 15.70 12.16
C ALA A 191 12.67 15.32 11.05
N ASP A 192 12.71 14.05 10.67
CA ASP A 192 13.50 13.52 9.55
C ASP A 192 12.84 13.78 8.19
N ILE A 193 11.53 14.04 8.17
CA ILE A 193 10.73 14.25 6.95
C ILE A 193 10.27 15.70 6.83
N PHE A 194 9.79 16.28 7.94
CA PHE A 194 9.25 17.63 7.99
C PHE A 194 10.17 18.56 8.79
N PRO A 195 10.42 19.79 8.30
CA PRO A 195 11.33 20.73 8.98
C PRO A 195 10.75 21.25 10.29
N ASP A 196 9.44 21.44 10.36
CA ASP A 196 8.70 21.92 11.51
C ASP A 196 7.20 21.57 11.38
N LEU A 197 6.39 22.06 12.33
CA LEU A 197 4.94 21.85 12.39
C LEU A 197 4.12 22.88 11.58
N SER A 198 4.75 23.96 11.12
CA SER A 198 4.07 25.17 10.61
C SER A 198 3.76 25.18 9.13
#